data_AF-A0A5N7DAR4-F1
#
_entry.id   AF-A0A5N7DAR4-F1
#
_cell.length_a   1.000
_cell.length_b   1.000
_cell.length_c   1.000
_cell.angle_alpha   90.00
_cell.angle_beta   90.00
_cell.angle_gamma   90.00
#
_symmetry.space_group_name_H-M   'P 1'
#
loop_
_entity.id
_entity.type
_entity.pdbx_description
1 polymer ?
#
loop_
_entity_poly.entity_id
_entity_poly.type
_entity_poly.pdbx_seq_one_letter_code
_entity_poly.pdbx_strand_id
1 'polypeptide(L)'
;MNKMLGRECGPDEYAEARDSFMRGSNLLGLLDVQKERLKVWRSRLSAEQLRAQGDSTPCIQRKTTPEVSNLPIGQQFPTHRDAMNALYSLLCEMAFEDAKQAFASHHTSTVVGADPSHVIADMVYSACHVANILDLAVSNTSDIYTMSLAEVLLQLVFLWRSDELFAYILDVLWPRLETHGKGYEHSHYPTHLVKRIITQIAVYWEQGRVVNFALPAVAENISKLSLLDIDHPIDLVVCGYNTDGMYFIEKIPLP
;
A
#
# COMPACT_ATOMS: atom_id res chain seq x y z
N MET A 1 -14.55 3.10 17.14
CA MET A 1 -13.86 4.10 17.98
C MET A 1 -14.53 4.24 19.36
N ASN A 2 -15.83 4.55 19.46
CA ASN A 2 -16.55 4.65 20.75
C ASN A 2 -16.44 3.41 21.65
N LYS A 3 -16.57 2.21 21.07
CA LYS A 3 -16.40 0.93 21.81
C LYS A 3 -15.00 0.75 22.40
N MET A 4 -13.95 1.29 21.75
CA MET A 4 -12.58 1.26 22.30
C MET A 4 -12.37 2.29 23.42
N LEU A 5 -13.20 3.32 23.48
CA LEU A 5 -13.22 4.32 24.54
C LEU A 5 -14.16 3.91 25.69
N GLY A 6 -14.69 2.67 25.68
CA GLY A 6 -15.62 2.18 26.70
C GLY A 6 -16.98 2.90 26.70
N ARG A 7 -17.35 3.57 25.59
CA ARG A 7 -18.59 4.34 25.46
C ARG A 7 -19.51 3.72 24.40
N GLU A 8 -20.80 3.64 24.73
CA GLU A 8 -21.82 3.27 23.75
C GLU A 8 -22.15 4.47 22.85
N CYS A 9 -22.32 4.19 21.54
CA CYS A 9 -22.61 5.21 20.53
C CYS A 9 -24.04 5.73 20.72
N GLY A 10 -24.21 7.05 20.85
CA GLY A 10 -25.54 7.66 20.96
C GLY A 10 -26.34 7.52 19.65
N PRO A 11 -27.68 7.56 19.69
CA PRO A 11 -28.52 7.49 18.49
C PRO A 11 -28.27 8.64 17.51
N ASP A 12 -27.95 9.83 18.01
CA ASP A 12 -27.61 11.00 17.18
C ASP A 12 -26.23 10.85 16.51
N GLU A 13 -25.23 10.34 17.24
CA GLU A 13 -23.89 10.03 16.70
C GLU A 13 -23.98 8.90 15.65
N TYR A 14 -24.90 7.94 15.84
CA TYR A 14 -25.16 6.88 14.87
C TYR A 14 -25.87 7.41 13.61
N ALA A 15 -26.83 8.32 13.77
CA ALA A 15 -27.53 8.97 12.67
C ALA A 15 -26.57 9.86 11.87
N GLU A 16 -25.74 10.67 12.56
CA GLU A 16 -24.70 11.47 11.95
C GLU A 16 -23.68 10.60 11.23
N ALA A 17 -23.19 9.51 11.84
CA ALA A 17 -22.30 8.57 11.15
C ALA A 17 -22.95 7.96 9.90
N ARG A 18 -24.24 7.60 9.97
CA ARG A 18 -24.94 7.03 8.80
C ARG A 18 -25.13 8.05 7.67
N ASP A 19 -25.35 9.31 8.01
CA ASP A 19 -25.68 10.36 7.05
C ASP A 19 -24.44 11.11 6.53
N SER A 20 -23.32 11.10 7.29
CA SER A 20 -22.03 11.73 6.93
C SER A 20 -21.04 10.79 6.24
N PHE A 21 -21.23 9.47 6.31
CA PHE A 21 -20.36 8.53 5.59
C PHE A 21 -20.59 8.61 4.07
N MET A 22 -19.48 8.77 3.32
CA MET A 22 -19.53 8.70 1.86
C MET A 22 -20.02 7.32 1.42
N ARG A 23 -21.17 7.30 0.73
CA ARG A 23 -21.75 6.08 0.15
C ARG A 23 -20.78 5.45 -0.85
N GLY A 24 -20.84 4.13 -1.03
CA GLY A 24 -19.97 3.40 -1.97
C GLY A 24 -19.95 3.97 -3.39
N SER A 25 -21.09 4.49 -3.87
CA SER A 25 -21.19 5.19 -5.16
C SER A 25 -20.37 6.48 -5.24
N ASN A 26 -20.25 7.22 -4.13
CA ASN A 26 -19.46 8.45 -4.06
C ASN A 26 -17.97 8.12 -4.02
N LEU A 27 -17.60 7.03 -3.35
CA LEU A 27 -16.23 6.50 -3.37
C LEU A 27 -15.83 6.04 -4.77
N LEU A 28 -16.74 5.39 -5.51
CA LEU A 28 -16.52 5.06 -6.93
C LEU A 28 -16.27 6.31 -7.79
N GLY A 29 -17.07 7.37 -7.61
CA GLY A 29 -16.86 8.65 -8.30
C GLY A 29 -15.51 9.29 -7.98
N LEU A 30 -15.06 9.22 -6.72
CA LEU A 30 -13.72 9.69 -6.32
C LEU A 30 -12.61 8.80 -6.90
N LEU A 31 -12.80 7.48 -6.92
CA LEU A 31 -11.87 6.55 -7.56
C LEU A 31 -11.71 6.87 -9.04
N ASP A 32 -12.80 7.17 -9.76
CA ASP A 32 -12.73 7.53 -11.16
C ASP A 32 -12.00 8.87 -11.39
N VAL A 33 -12.19 9.86 -10.52
CA VAL A 33 -11.38 11.10 -10.55
C VAL A 33 -9.89 10.79 -10.32
N GLN A 34 -9.56 9.88 -9.39
CA GLN A 34 -8.17 9.46 -9.18
C GLN A 34 -7.62 8.66 -10.36
N LYS A 35 -8.43 7.84 -11.06
CA LYS A 35 -8.03 7.18 -12.31
C LYS A 35 -7.73 8.19 -13.41
N GLU A 36 -8.53 9.22 -13.57
CA GLU A 36 -8.26 10.27 -14.55
C GLU A 36 -6.98 11.04 -14.23
N ARG A 37 -6.73 11.32 -12.94
CA ARG A 37 -5.43 11.86 -12.51
C ARG A 37 -4.30 10.90 -12.85
N LEU A 38 -4.46 9.61 -12.58
CA LEU A 38 -3.49 8.59 -12.90
C LEU A 38 -3.20 8.52 -14.42
N LYS A 39 -4.18 8.71 -15.29
CA LYS A 39 -3.96 8.78 -16.74
C LYS A 39 -3.03 9.94 -17.13
N VAL A 40 -3.15 11.08 -16.47
CA VAL A 40 -2.24 12.23 -16.65
C VAL A 40 -0.83 11.89 -16.16
N TRP A 41 -0.70 11.03 -15.14
CA TRP A 41 0.60 10.55 -14.67
C TRP A 41 1.22 9.56 -15.65
N ARG A 42 0.44 8.58 -16.12
CA ARG A 42 0.85 7.61 -17.13
C ARG A 42 1.27 8.28 -18.45
N SER A 43 0.65 9.38 -18.85
CA SER A 43 1.08 10.12 -20.06
C SER A 43 2.45 10.80 -19.92
N ARG A 44 3.01 10.88 -18.71
CA ARG A 44 4.38 11.35 -18.47
C ARG A 44 5.42 10.23 -18.56
N LEU A 45 4.99 8.97 -18.59
CA LEU A 45 5.84 7.82 -18.83
C LEU A 45 5.94 7.55 -20.33
N SER A 46 7.12 7.17 -20.81
CA SER A 46 7.31 6.76 -22.21
C SER A 46 6.60 5.43 -22.49
N ALA A 47 6.24 5.19 -23.76
CA ALA A 47 5.58 3.95 -24.17
C ALA A 47 6.39 2.68 -23.87
N GLU A 48 7.71 2.79 -23.77
CA GLU A 48 8.60 1.68 -23.39
C GLU A 48 8.52 1.36 -21.90
N GLN A 49 8.31 2.38 -21.06
CA GLN A 49 8.18 2.24 -19.61
C GLN A 49 6.81 1.63 -19.22
N LEU A 50 5.76 1.99 -19.96
CA LEU A 50 4.42 1.39 -19.80
C LEU A 50 4.41 -0.09 -20.20
N ARG A 51 5.11 -0.46 -21.28
CA ARG A 51 5.26 -1.86 -21.69
C ARG A 51 6.05 -2.68 -20.67
N ALA A 52 7.07 -2.08 -20.07
CA ALA A 52 7.85 -2.70 -18.99
C ALA A 52 7.03 -2.95 -17.72
N GLN A 53 6.04 -2.08 -17.46
CA GLN A 53 5.10 -2.19 -16.33
C GLN A 53 4.00 -3.25 -16.56
N GLY A 54 3.94 -3.84 -17.77
CA GLY A 54 2.91 -4.83 -18.13
C GLY A 54 1.57 -4.16 -18.41
N ASP A 55 1.33 -3.76 -19.67
CA ASP A 55 0.04 -3.22 -20.11
C ASP A 55 -1.13 -4.13 -19.74
N SER A 56 -1.86 -3.75 -18.68
CA SER A 56 -3.16 -4.28 -18.26
C SER A 56 -4.27 -3.69 -19.15
N THR A 57 -4.14 -3.82 -20.47
CA THR A 57 -5.23 -3.50 -21.40
C THR A 57 -6.14 -4.73 -21.51
N PRO A 58 -7.48 -4.60 -21.39
CA PRO A 58 -8.37 -5.75 -21.47
C PRO A 58 -8.15 -6.50 -22.78
N CYS A 59 -7.92 -7.80 -22.64
CA CYS A 59 -7.66 -8.75 -23.70
C CYS A 59 -8.82 -8.79 -24.70
N ILE A 60 -8.76 -8.00 -25.78
CA ILE A 60 -9.60 -8.25 -26.95
C ILE A 60 -8.80 -8.26 -28.26
N GLN A 61 -7.58 -7.70 -28.34
CA GLN A 61 -6.78 -7.78 -29.58
C GLN A 61 -5.27 -7.90 -29.35
N ARG A 62 -4.80 -8.93 -28.63
CA ARG A 62 -3.41 -9.37 -28.78
C ARG A 62 -3.31 -10.33 -29.98
N LYS A 63 -3.05 -9.77 -31.16
CA LYS A 63 -2.44 -10.55 -32.25
C LYS A 63 -1.02 -10.92 -31.81
N THR A 64 -0.77 -12.22 -31.84
CA THR A 64 0.51 -12.90 -31.67
C THR A 64 1.71 -12.12 -32.25
N THR A 65 2.56 -11.61 -31.37
CA THR A 65 4.01 -11.47 -31.59
C THR A 65 4.70 -11.54 -30.22
N PRO A 66 5.64 -12.48 -30.00
CA PRO A 66 6.39 -12.57 -28.76
C PRO A 66 7.62 -11.67 -28.85
N GLU A 67 7.47 -10.36 -28.65
CA GLU A 67 8.62 -9.51 -28.35
C GLU A 67 8.76 -9.41 -26.84
N VAL A 68 9.55 -10.33 -26.29
CA VAL A 68 10.16 -10.17 -24.97
C VAL A 68 11.04 -8.92 -25.08
N SER A 69 10.61 -7.83 -24.47
CA SER A 69 11.35 -6.56 -24.44
C SER A 69 12.69 -6.76 -23.72
N ASN A 70 13.73 -7.12 -24.46
CA ASN A 70 15.11 -7.31 -23.99
C ASN A 70 15.83 -5.96 -23.74
N LEU A 71 15.16 -4.99 -23.12
CA LEU A 71 15.83 -3.76 -22.67
C LEU A 71 16.53 -4.06 -21.33
N PRO A 72 17.84 -3.80 -21.18
CA PRO A 72 18.52 -3.97 -19.92
C PRO A 72 17.80 -3.15 -18.85
N ILE A 73 17.62 -3.76 -17.68
CA ILE A 73 16.76 -3.30 -16.57
C ILE A 73 16.94 -1.80 -16.22
N GLY A 74 18.16 -1.26 -16.38
CA GLY A 74 18.48 0.16 -16.16
C GLY A 74 18.01 1.15 -17.24
N GLN A 75 17.44 0.68 -18.36
CA GLN A 75 16.87 1.53 -19.42
C GLN A 75 15.34 1.69 -19.32
N GLN A 76 14.65 0.92 -18.46
CA GLN A 76 13.19 1.04 -18.30
C GLN A 76 12.78 2.31 -17.54
N PHE A 77 13.61 2.77 -16.60
CA PHE A 77 13.35 3.99 -15.83
C PHE A 77 14.64 4.83 -15.75
N PRO A 78 14.79 5.85 -16.62
CA PRO A 78 16.03 6.58 -16.77
C PRO A 78 16.35 7.48 -15.58
N THR A 79 15.37 7.78 -14.71
CA THR A 79 15.58 8.54 -13.48
C THR A 79 14.94 7.87 -12.27
N HIS A 80 15.46 8.15 -11.07
CA HIS A 80 14.85 7.73 -9.80
C HIS A 80 13.37 8.14 -9.69
N ARG A 81 13.07 9.34 -10.20
CA ARG A 81 11.72 9.89 -10.25
C ARG A 81 10.77 9.04 -11.08
N ASP A 82 11.22 8.52 -12.21
CA ASP A 82 10.39 7.71 -13.10
C ASP A 82 10.10 6.34 -12.47
N ALA A 83 11.08 5.75 -11.78
CA ALA A 83 10.90 4.51 -11.05
C ALA A 83 9.93 4.68 -9.85
N MET A 84 10.07 5.75 -9.06
CA MET A 84 9.11 6.06 -8.00
C MET A 84 7.70 6.31 -8.56
N ASN A 85 7.58 7.04 -9.68
CA ASN A 85 6.30 7.22 -10.39
C ASN A 85 5.64 5.89 -10.79
N ALA A 86 6.44 4.95 -11.29
CA ALA A 86 5.94 3.63 -11.66
C ALA A 86 5.41 2.85 -10.46
N LEU A 87 6.09 2.92 -9.31
CA LEU A 87 5.60 2.33 -8.05
C LEU A 87 4.26 2.94 -7.62
N TYR A 88 4.12 4.27 -7.66
CA TYR A 88 2.86 4.93 -7.35
C TYR A 88 1.74 4.52 -8.30
N SER A 89 2.03 4.43 -9.60
CA SER A 89 1.04 3.99 -10.58
C SER A 89 0.55 2.58 -10.27
N LEU A 90 1.48 1.65 -9.98
CA LEU A 90 1.14 0.27 -9.60
C LEU A 90 0.29 0.24 -8.33
N LEU A 91 0.64 1.01 -7.29
CA LEU A 91 -0.16 1.11 -6.07
C LEU A 91 -1.59 1.58 -6.35
N CYS A 92 -1.75 2.64 -7.15
CA CYS A 92 -3.07 3.13 -7.53
C CYS A 92 -3.86 2.08 -8.32
N GLU A 93 -3.22 1.39 -9.26
CA GLU A 93 -3.86 0.36 -10.08
C GLU A 93 -4.34 -0.84 -9.25
N MET A 94 -3.49 -1.33 -8.35
CA MET A 94 -3.87 -2.38 -7.41
C MET A 94 -5.04 -1.94 -6.54
N ALA A 95 -5.01 -0.71 -6.00
CA ALA A 95 -6.12 -0.19 -5.20
C ALA A 95 -7.43 -0.08 -6.01
N PHE A 96 -7.36 0.29 -7.29
CA PHE A 96 -8.53 0.28 -8.16
C PHE A 96 -9.04 -1.13 -8.44
N GLU A 97 -8.13 -2.08 -8.64
CA GLU A 97 -8.49 -3.46 -8.95
C GLU A 97 -9.08 -4.17 -7.72
N ASP A 98 -8.50 -3.97 -6.54
CA ASP A 98 -9.02 -4.42 -5.26
C ASP A 98 -10.43 -3.85 -5.00
N ALA A 99 -10.61 -2.53 -5.19
CA ALA A 99 -11.92 -1.91 -5.04
C ALA A 99 -12.96 -2.50 -6.01
N LYS A 100 -12.61 -2.69 -7.30
CA LYS A 100 -13.52 -3.31 -8.27
C LYS A 100 -13.94 -4.72 -7.83
N GLN A 101 -13.01 -5.53 -7.35
CA GLN A 101 -13.29 -6.89 -6.87
C GLN A 101 -14.22 -6.87 -5.66
N ALA A 102 -13.97 -5.98 -4.69
CA ALA A 102 -14.85 -5.78 -3.54
C ALA A 102 -16.26 -5.37 -3.95
N PHE A 103 -16.43 -4.51 -4.96
CA PHE A 103 -17.75 -4.13 -5.46
C PHE A 103 -18.46 -5.23 -6.25
N ALA A 104 -17.71 -6.06 -7.00
CA ALA A 104 -18.27 -7.18 -7.75
C ALA A 104 -18.73 -8.34 -6.83
N SER A 105 -18.03 -8.57 -5.71
CA SER A 105 -18.30 -9.68 -4.79
C SER A 105 -19.50 -9.46 -3.87
N HIS A 106 -20.04 -8.24 -3.75
CA HIS A 106 -21.27 -7.95 -2.99
C HIS A 106 -22.52 -8.68 -3.49
N HIS A 107 -22.46 -9.40 -4.63
CA HIS A 107 -23.53 -10.28 -5.12
C HIS A 107 -23.39 -11.76 -4.73
N THR A 108 -22.27 -12.17 -4.14
CA THR A 108 -22.04 -13.54 -3.63
C THR A 108 -21.27 -13.47 -2.32
N SER A 109 -22.01 -13.52 -1.21
CA SER A 109 -21.47 -13.57 0.15
C SER A 109 -20.62 -14.83 0.34
N THR A 110 -19.31 -14.75 0.12
CA THR A 110 -18.35 -15.74 0.62
C THR A 110 -17.05 -15.01 0.93
N VAL A 111 -17.02 -14.39 2.11
CA VAL A 111 -15.84 -13.77 2.72
C VAL A 111 -15.00 -14.89 3.33
N VAL A 112 -14.32 -15.68 2.51
CA VAL A 112 -13.18 -16.51 2.95
C VAL A 112 -12.26 -16.69 1.75
N GLY A 113 -11.06 -16.10 1.81
CA GLY A 113 -9.95 -16.38 0.90
C GLY A 113 -10.28 -16.19 -0.58
N ALA A 114 -10.53 -14.96 -1.02
CA ALA A 114 -10.54 -14.66 -2.45
C ALA A 114 -9.17 -15.02 -3.02
N ASP A 115 -9.12 -16.12 -3.76
CA ASP A 115 -7.97 -16.55 -4.54
C ASP A 115 -7.53 -15.34 -5.36
N PRO A 116 -6.27 -14.89 -5.21
CA PRO A 116 -5.91 -13.59 -5.72
C PRO A 116 -6.08 -13.55 -7.24
N SER A 117 -6.68 -12.45 -7.72
CA SER A 117 -6.61 -12.17 -9.15
C SER A 117 -5.14 -12.15 -9.56
N HIS A 118 -4.77 -13.02 -10.51
CA HIS A 118 -3.44 -13.07 -11.10
C HIS A 118 -2.91 -11.67 -11.46
N VAL A 119 -3.82 -10.73 -11.77
CA VAL A 119 -3.52 -9.32 -12.07
C VAL A 119 -2.86 -8.58 -10.90
N ILE A 120 -3.36 -8.72 -9.66
CA ILE A 120 -2.76 -8.03 -8.50
C ILE A 120 -1.40 -8.68 -8.17
N ALA A 121 -1.29 -10.00 -8.25
CA ALA A 121 -0.02 -10.70 -8.05
C ALA A 121 1.06 -10.23 -9.05
N ASP A 122 0.72 -10.10 -10.33
CA ASP A 122 1.62 -9.58 -11.37
C ASP A 122 2.04 -8.13 -11.10
N MET A 123 1.11 -7.29 -10.61
CA MET A 123 1.42 -5.91 -10.20
C MET A 123 2.35 -5.86 -8.99
N VAL A 124 2.18 -6.74 -8.00
CA VAL A 124 3.07 -6.85 -6.83
C VAL A 124 4.47 -7.28 -7.26
N TYR A 125 4.58 -8.28 -8.14
CA TYR A 125 5.87 -8.70 -8.69
C TYR A 125 6.56 -7.54 -9.44
N SER A 126 5.79 -6.81 -10.25
CA SER A 126 6.29 -5.63 -10.97
C SER A 126 6.74 -4.54 -10.00
N ALA A 127 6.01 -4.30 -8.92
CA ALA A 127 6.39 -3.33 -7.89
C ALA A 127 7.68 -3.75 -7.18
N CYS A 128 7.83 -5.03 -6.84
CA CYS A 128 9.07 -5.55 -6.28
C CYS A 128 10.25 -5.41 -7.26
N HIS A 129 10.02 -5.65 -8.55
CA HIS A 129 11.05 -5.47 -9.58
C HIS A 129 11.50 -4.00 -9.70
N VAL A 130 10.56 -3.06 -9.74
CA VAL A 130 10.88 -1.62 -9.78
C VAL A 130 11.58 -1.17 -8.50
N ALA A 131 11.16 -1.65 -7.33
CA ALA A 131 11.81 -1.33 -6.07
C ALA A 131 13.27 -1.83 -6.01
N ASN A 132 13.58 -2.95 -6.67
CA ASN A 132 14.93 -3.51 -6.69
C ASN A 132 15.96 -2.64 -7.43
N ILE A 133 15.50 -1.85 -8.40
CA ILE A 133 16.36 -1.06 -9.29
C ILE A 133 16.45 0.41 -8.84
N LEU A 134 15.76 0.78 -7.77
CA LEU A 134 15.82 2.13 -7.21
C LEU A 134 17.22 2.44 -6.68
N ASP A 135 17.66 3.66 -6.93
CA ASP A 135 18.75 4.28 -6.17
C ASP A 135 18.27 4.56 -4.73
N LEU A 136 18.62 3.65 -3.81
CA LEU A 136 18.21 3.72 -2.42
C LEU A 136 18.84 4.90 -1.66
N ALA A 137 19.98 5.45 -2.12
CA ALA A 137 20.56 6.65 -1.53
C ALA A 137 19.68 7.87 -1.83
N VAL A 138 19.11 7.94 -3.03
CA VAL A 138 18.13 8.99 -3.39
C VAL A 138 16.81 8.77 -2.65
N SER A 139 16.30 7.53 -2.54
CA SER A 139 15.08 7.25 -1.75
C SER A 139 15.18 7.62 -0.27
N ASN A 140 16.40 7.59 0.29
CA ASN A 140 16.64 8.01 1.67
C ASN A 140 16.63 9.52 1.87
N THR A 141 16.80 10.32 0.81
CA THR A 141 17.04 11.76 0.93
C THR A 141 16.03 12.62 0.19
N SER A 142 15.23 12.02 -0.69
CA SER A 142 14.28 12.73 -1.54
C SER A 142 12.86 12.22 -1.37
N ASP A 143 11.94 13.17 -1.24
CA ASP A 143 10.53 12.91 -1.52
C ASP A 143 10.28 13.17 -2.99
N ILE A 144 9.84 12.12 -3.69
CA ILE A 144 9.32 12.29 -5.02
C ILE A 144 7.83 11.96 -4.93
N TYR A 145 7.02 13.02 -4.79
CA TYR A 145 5.55 13.03 -4.76
C TYR A 145 4.83 12.81 -3.42
N THR A 146 5.33 13.40 -2.34
CA THR A 146 4.68 13.41 -1.01
C THR A 146 4.60 12.04 -0.35
N MET A 147 5.31 11.04 -0.88
CA MET A 147 5.44 9.72 -0.27
C MET A 147 6.89 9.27 -0.40
N SER A 148 7.39 8.68 0.67
CA SER A 148 8.66 7.99 0.70
C SER A 148 8.52 6.54 0.21
N LEU A 149 9.63 5.92 -0.16
CA LEU A 149 9.66 4.48 -0.47
C LEU A 149 9.11 3.64 0.69
N ALA A 150 9.38 4.03 1.94
CA ALA A 150 8.82 3.35 3.11
C ALA A 150 7.28 3.35 3.09
N GLU A 151 6.67 4.49 2.81
CA GLU A 151 5.21 4.61 2.71
C GLU A 151 4.65 3.81 1.52
N VAL A 152 5.35 3.77 0.39
CA VAL A 152 5.00 2.91 -0.75
C VAL A 152 4.93 1.43 -0.32
N LEU A 153 5.92 0.96 0.43
CA LEU A 153 5.97 -0.42 0.92
C LEU A 153 4.85 -0.73 1.91
N LEU A 154 4.49 0.23 2.78
CA LEU A 154 3.36 0.07 3.68
C LEU A 154 2.04 -0.04 2.93
N GLN A 155 1.81 0.80 1.91
CA GLN A 155 0.62 0.71 1.07
C GLN A 155 0.58 -0.60 0.27
N LEU A 156 1.73 -1.06 -0.22
CA LEU A 156 1.85 -2.37 -0.90
C LEU A 156 1.40 -3.51 0.01
N VAL A 157 1.83 -3.51 1.28
CA VAL A 157 1.42 -4.50 2.29
C VAL A 157 -0.08 -4.42 2.60
N PHE A 158 -0.68 -3.22 2.57
CA PHE A 158 -2.13 -3.09 2.75
C PHE A 158 -2.95 -3.58 1.55
N LEU A 159 -2.37 -3.58 0.36
CA LEU A 159 -3.02 -4.07 -0.86
C LEU A 159 -2.77 -5.56 -1.08
N TRP A 160 -1.64 -6.08 -0.58
CA TRP A 160 -1.25 -7.48 -0.75
C TRP A 160 -0.43 -7.97 0.43
N ARG A 161 -0.74 -9.17 0.94
CA ARG A 161 0.04 -9.84 1.97
C ARG A 161 0.40 -11.24 1.49
N SER A 162 1.67 -11.60 1.58
CA SER A 162 2.15 -12.96 1.44
C SER A 162 3.49 -13.11 2.15
N ASP A 163 3.85 -14.34 2.50
CA ASP A 163 5.12 -14.63 3.18
C ASP A 163 6.30 -14.16 2.33
N GLU A 164 6.22 -14.33 1.00
CA GLU A 164 7.25 -13.89 0.06
C GLU A 164 7.39 -12.37 0.02
N LEU A 165 6.27 -11.64 0.09
CA LEU A 165 6.32 -10.17 0.11
C LEU A 165 6.93 -9.68 1.42
N PHE A 166 6.56 -10.25 2.57
CA PHE A 166 7.14 -9.86 3.85
C PHE A 166 8.64 -10.16 3.90
N ALA A 167 9.06 -11.35 3.47
CA ALA A 167 10.47 -11.72 3.40
C ALA A 167 11.24 -10.78 2.45
N TYR A 168 10.68 -10.48 1.27
CA TYR A 168 11.30 -9.52 0.36
C TYR A 168 11.46 -8.12 0.99
N ILE A 169 10.40 -7.59 1.61
CA ILE A 169 10.45 -6.27 2.20
C ILE A 169 11.41 -6.24 3.38
N LEU A 170 11.22 -7.11 4.39
CA LEU A 170 11.90 -7.04 5.68
C LEU A 170 13.33 -7.59 5.64
N ASP A 171 13.59 -8.63 4.83
CA ASP A 171 14.88 -9.33 4.84
C ASP A 171 15.78 -8.95 3.66
N VAL A 172 15.22 -8.42 2.56
CA VAL A 172 15.99 -8.06 1.36
C VAL A 172 16.06 -6.56 1.15
N LEU A 173 14.91 -5.89 1.00
CA LEU A 173 14.87 -4.48 0.62
C LEU A 173 15.20 -3.56 1.80
N TRP A 174 14.64 -3.81 2.98
CA TRP A 174 14.83 -2.95 4.15
C TRP A 174 16.29 -2.87 4.61
N PRO A 175 17.04 -3.99 4.72
CA PRO A 175 18.45 -3.92 5.08
C PRO A 175 19.27 -3.11 4.07
N ARG A 176 18.96 -3.21 2.77
CA ARG A 176 19.61 -2.38 1.72
C ARG A 176 19.25 -0.90 1.84
N LEU A 177 18.06 -0.57 2.33
CA LEU A 177 17.67 0.81 2.61
C LEU A 177 18.51 1.37 3.78
N GLU A 178 18.61 0.58 4.86
CA GLU A 178 19.35 0.94 6.08
C GLU A 178 20.86 1.11 5.85
N THR A 179 21.46 0.37 4.91
CA THR A 179 22.87 0.57 4.55
C THR A 179 23.16 1.94 3.93
N HIS A 180 22.15 2.59 3.35
CA HIS A 180 22.29 3.90 2.69
C HIS A 180 21.81 5.07 3.57
N GLY A 181 21.31 4.81 4.79
CA GLY A 181 20.76 5.84 5.68
C GLY A 181 19.55 5.37 6.47
N LYS A 182 19.01 6.24 7.34
CA LYS A 182 17.86 5.93 8.21
C LYS A 182 16.50 6.11 7.53
N GLY A 183 16.48 6.26 6.21
CA GLY A 183 15.30 6.67 5.46
C GLY A 183 15.10 8.18 5.42
N TYR A 184 14.07 8.60 4.70
CA TYR A 184 13.74 10.01 4.51
C TYR A 184 13.08 10.58 5.76
N GLU A 185 13.83 11.33 6.56
CA GLU A 185 13.37 11.89 7.85
C GLU A 185 12.24 12.91 7.70
N HIS A 186 12.06 13.49 6.51
CA HIS A 186 11.02 14.48 6.22
C HIS A 186 9.72 13.88 5.68
N SER A 187 9.60 12.55 5.57
CA SER A 187 8.34 11.88 5.22
C SER A 187 7.22 12.18 6.22
N HIS A 188 5.98 11.83 5.86
CA HIS A 188 4.86 11.89 6.79
C HIS A 188 5.01 10.84 7.90
N TYR A 189 5.51 9.65 7.54
CA TYR A 189 5.85 8.57 8.47
C TYR A 189 7.34 8.33 8.57
N PRO A 190 7.96 8.50 9.76
CA PRO A 190 9.34 8.09 9.99
C PRO A 190 9.60 6.67 9.52
N THR A 191 10.68 6.46 8.77
CA THR A 191 10.96 5.17 8.12
C THR A 191 11.00 4.00 9.11
N HIS A 192 11.66 4.15 10.25
CA HIS A 192 11.69 3.10 11.28
C HIS A 192 10.29 2.75 11.83
N LEU A 193 9.39 3.74 11.95
CA LEU A 193 8.02 3.52 12.39
C LEU A 193 7.26 2.67 11.36
N VAL A 194 7.45 2.94 10.07
CA VAL A 194 6.89 2.11 9.00
C VAL A 194 7.41 0.68 9.07
N LYS A 195 8.71 0.47 9.28
CA LYS A 195 9.31 -0.87 9.45
C LYS A 195 8.60 -1.65 10.55
N ARG A 196 8.43 -1.02 11.72
CA ARG A 196 7.78 -1.63 12.89
C ARG A 196 6.32 -1.99 12.60
N ILE A 197 5.59 -1.11 11.90
CA ILE A 197 4.22 -1.39 11.45
C ILE A 197 4.17 -2.59 10.50
N ILE A 198 5.02 -2.63 9.47
CA ILE A 198 5.07 -3.76 8.51
C ILE A 198 5.42 -5.06 9.25
N THR A 199 6.39 -5.01 10.16
CA THR A 199 6.78 -6.16 10.99
C THR A 199 5.59 -6.66 11.81
N GLN A 200 4.85 -5.75 12.43
CA GLN A 200 3.66 -6.12 13.18
C GLN A 200 2.57 -6.73 12.29
N ILE A 201 2.35 -6.19 11.09
CA ILE A 201 1.42 -6.77 10.12
C ILE A 201 1.82 -8.19 9.72
N ALA A 202 3.13 -8.45 9.54
CA ALA A 202 3.64 -9.80 9.27
C ALA A 202 3.31 -10.77 10.41
N VAL A 203 3.45 -10.34 11.67
CA VAL A 203 3.06 -11.15 12.85
C VAL A 203 1.57 -11.47 12.86
N TYR A 204 0.69 -10.51 12.52
CA TYR A 204 -0.75 -10.78 12.38
C TYR A 204 -1.01 -11.79 11.25
N TRP A 205 -0.30 -11.65 10.13
CA TRP A 205 -0.43 -12.54 8.98
C TRP A 205 -0.06 -13.99 9.33
N GLU A 206 1.05 -14.21 10.04
CA GLU A 206 1.45 -15.53 10.54
C GLU A 206 0.39 -16.17 11.46
N GLN A 207 -0.41 -15.35 12.15
CA GLN A 207 -1.51 -15.82 13.01
C GLN A 207 -2.82 -16.08 12.24
N GLY A 208 -2.82 -15.98 10.90
CA GLY A 208 -4.02 -16.09 10.08
C GLY A 208 -4.94 -14.87 10.20
N ARG A 209 -4.39 -13.69 10.49
CA ARG A 209 -5.14 -12.46 10.66
C ARG A 209 -4.73 -11.44 9.62
N VAL A 210 -5.70 -10.94 8.87
CA VAL A 210 -5.47 -9.92 7.84
C VAL A 210 -5.69 -8.55 8.44
N VAL A 211 -4.65 -7.71 8.43
CA VAL A 211 -4.72 -6.31 8.88
C VAL A 211 -5.06 -5.42 7.70
N ASN A 212 -6.28 -4.87 7.65
CA ASN A 212 -6.70 -3.95 6.59
C ASN A 212 -6.18 -2.53 6.78
N PHE A 213 -5.91 -2.15 8.04
CA PHE A 213 -5.48 -0.80 8.37
C PHE A 213 -4.76 -0.79 9.70
N ALA A 214 -3.68 -0.02 9.76
CA ALA A 214 -2.88 0.17 10.95
C ALA A 214 -2.41 1.62 11.03
N LEU A 215 -2.62 2.27 12.17
CA LEU A 215 -2.17 3.64 12.43
C LEU A 215 -1.61 3.80 13.83
N PRO A 216 -0.53 4.60 14.01
CA PRO A 216 -0.04 4.97 15.34
C PRO A 216 -1.16 5.62 16.16
N ALA A 217 -1.35 5.12 17.38
CA ALA A 217 -2.31 5.63 18.35
C ALA A 217 -1.72 6.82 19.12
N VAL A 218 -1.31 7.85 18.40
CA VAL A 218 -0.69 9.06 18.93
C VAL A 218 -1.66 10.23 18.87
N ALA A 219 -1.47 11.21 19.76
CA ALA A 219 -2.25 12.44 19.71
C ALA A 219 -1.88 13.26 18.46
N GLU A 220 -2.84 13.98 17.88
CA GLU A 220 -2.61 14.81 16.68
C GLU A 220 -1.52 15.87 16.88
N ASN A 221 -1.30 16.31 18.12
CA ASN A 221 -0.30 17.31 18.48
C ASN A 221 1.05 16.70 18.93
N ILE A 222 1.29 15.41 18.70
CA ILE A 222 2.57 14.79 19.02
C ILE A 222 3.71 15.47 18.26
N SER A 223 4.84 15.66 18.93
CA SER A 223 6.01 16.25 18.27
C SER A 223 6.59 15.27 17.24
N LYS A 224 7.04 15.78 16.09
CA LYS A 224 7.74 14.94 15.11
C LYS A 224 9.01 14.31 15.68
N LEU A 225 9.70 14.99 16.61
CA LEU A 225 10.87 14.44 17.29
C LEU A 225 10.53 13.19 18.10
N SER A 226 9.36 13.15 18.75
CA SER A 226 8.88 11.97 19.47
C SER A 226 8.58 10.81 18.52
N LEU A 227 8.11 11.10 17.31
CA LEU A 227 7.88 10.08 16.28
C LEU A 227 9.18 9.60 15.62
N LEU A 228 10.25 10.41 15.62
CA LEU A 228 11.57 10.07 15.09
C LEU A 228 12.41 9.25 16.09
N ASP A 229 12.09 9.35 17.38
CA ASP A 229 12.74 8.60 18.44
C ASP A 229 12.30 7.13 18.42
N ILE A 230 13.24 6.24 18.12
CA ILE A 230 13.01 4.80 17.99
C ILE A 230 12.59 4.20 19.33
N ASP A 231 13.11 4.74 20.43
CA ASP A 231 12.88 4.24 21.79
C ASP A 231 11.58 4.81 22.39
N HIS A 232 10.94 5.76 21.71
CA HIS A 232 9.66 6.29 22.15
C HIS A 232 8.57 5.22 22.05
N PRO A 233 7.85 4.93 23.15
CA PRO A 233 6.77 3.96 23.12
C PRO A 233 5.61 4.51 22.29
N ILE A 234 5.24 3.78 21.26
CA ILE A 234 4.13 4.11 20.37
C ILE A 234 3.17 2.93 20.38
N ASP A 235 1.91 3.19 20.66
CA ASP A 235 0.86 2.21 20.47
C ASP A 235 0.39 2.25 19.00
N LEU A 236 -0.16 1.14 18.51
CA LEU A 236 -0.73 0.97 17.18
C LEU A 236 -2.20 0.58 17.32
N VAL A 237 -3.09 1.29 16.61
CA VAL A 237 -4.45 0.82 16.36
C VAL A 237 -4.43 -0.03 15.10
N VAL A 238 -4.91 -1.26 15.20
CA VAL A 238 -4.98 -2.22 14.11
C VAL A 238 -6.43 -2.62 13.90
N CYS A 239 -6.89 -2.66 12.66
CA CYS A 239 -8.17 -3.28 12.32
C CYS A 239 -8.05 -4.21 11.11
N GLY A 240 -8.89 -5.24 11.11
CA GLY A 240 -8.72 -6.36 10.20
C GLY A 240 -9.77 -7.43 10.42
N TYR A 241 -9.51 -8.62 9.89
CA TYR A 241 -10.35 -9.80 10.07
C TYR A 241 -9.51 -11.07 10.21
N ASN A 242 -10.05 -12.07 10.88
CA ASN A 242 -9.41 -13.38 11.04
C ASN A 242 -9.82 -14.33 9.90
N THR A 243 -9.21 -15.52 9.82
CA THR A 243 -9.57 -16.54 8.82
C THR A 243 -11.03 -16.98 8.85
N ASP A 244 -11.72 -16.82 9.98
CA ASP A 244 -13.15 -17.10 10.14
C ASP A 244 -14.06 -15.95 9.65
N GLY A 245 -13.47 -14.86 9.15
CA GLY A 245 -14.17 -13.66 8.67
C GLY A 245 -14.59 -12.69 9.77
N MET A 246 -14.28 -12.96 11.05
CA MET A 246 -14.62 -12.08 12.15
C MET A 246 -13.70 -10.86 12.17
N TYR A 247 -14.30 -9.67 12.15
CA TYR A 247 -13.58 -8.40 12.23
C TYR A 247 -13.04 -8.13 13.64
N PHE A 248 -11.86 -7.54 13.71
CA PHE A 248 -11.25 -7.09 14.95
C PHE A 248 -10.78 -5.63 14.87
N ILE A 249 -10.71 -5.02 16.04
CA ILE A 249 -10.04 -3.73 16.26
C ILE A 249 -9.31 -3.80 17.59
N GLU A 250 -8.01 -3.52 17.57
CA GLU A 250 -7.12 -3.67 18.72
C GLU A 250 -6.22 -2.45 18.85
N LYS A 251 -5.87 -2.11 20.09
CA LYS A 251 -4.79 -1.17 20.40
C LYS A 251 -3.68 -1.97 21.06
N ILE A 252 -2.51 -2.02 20.44
CA ILE A 252 -1.36 -2.80 20.92
C ILE A 252 -0.12 -1.91 21.03
N PRO A 253 0.83 -2.21 21.92
CA PRO A 253 2.13 -1.56 21.87
C PRO A 253 2.85 -1.99 20.58
N LEU A 254 3.43 -1.03 19.87
CA LEU A 254 4.26 -1.32 18.71
C LEU A 254 5.65 -1.76 19.20
N PRO A 255 6.12 -2.96 18.84
CA PRO A 255 7.44 -3.45 19.25
C PRO A 255 8.57 -2.63 18.64
#